data_AF-A0A6G9SFL8-F1
#
_entry.id   AF-A0A6G9SFL8-F1
#
_cell.length_a   1.000
_cell.length_b   1.000
_cell.length_c   1.000
_cell.angle_alpha   90.00
_cell.angle_beta   90.00
_cell.angle_gamma   90.00
#
_symmetry.space_group_name_H-M   'P 1'
#
loop_
_entity.id
_entity.type
_entity.pdbx_description
1 polymer ?
#
loop_
_entity_poly.entity_id
_entity_poly.type
_entity_poly.pdbx_seq_one_letter_code
_entity_poly.pdbx_strand_id
1 'polypeptide(L)'
;MVNTPQSVREKIQEAKQKKLTELDLSNDLWTEEKDKLTEIPSEVFELEWLEVLKLRYNQITTIPEAITRLQNLTQMDLSGNQIKTIPEVITRLQNLTSLDLSNNQITTIPEVITRLQNLTSLSLSNNQITTIPEVITCLQNLTSLYLSGNQITTISEVITRLQNLTSLFLGFNQITTIPEVITRLQKLTWLYLSGNQITTIPEVVTRLENLTALFLSDNQITTIPEVITRLQNLTHLDLNRNQITTIPEVITRLQNLTGLYLNRNQITTIPEFITRLEHLTYLDLSGNPIEKPPPEVVEKGIEAIRNYFRQLQAEGTDYIFRNGMFYLFIFVVVFSLIAFFGGSLPFHYLALAILGTAIFIILIGVLQLRQDDRLSEKSFVELIKMVLKQFPLIGNLIDMFQRGK
;
A
#
# COMPACT_ATOMS: atom_id res chain seq x y z
N MET A 1 46.06 -14.66 -22.40
CA MET A 1 45.29 -15.56 -21.51
C MET A 1 44.88 -14.72 -20.33
N VAL A 2 43.59 -14.52 -20.12
CA VAL A 2 43.10 -13.88 -18.90
C VAL A 2 43.56 -14.77 -17.74
N ASN A 3 44.26 -14.20 -16.78
CA ASN A 3 44.84 -14.98 -15.70
C ASN A 3 43.77 -15.23 -14.66
N THR A 4 43.07 -16.38 -14.73
CA THR A 4 42.10 -16.79 -13.70
C THR A 4 42.77 -16.74 -12.32
N PRO A 5 42.24 -15.99 -11.34
CA PRO A 5 42.83 -15.88 -10.01
C PRO A 5 43.05 -17.24 -9.36
N GLN A 6 44.13 -17.37 -8.58
CA GLN A 6 44.50 -18.64 -7.96
C GLN A 6 43.39 -19.18 -7.04
N SER A 7 42.75 -18.31 -6.27
CA SER A 7 41.60 -18.65 -5.42
C SER A 7 40.42 -19.23 -6.21
N VAL A 8 40.15 -18.70 -7.41
CA VAL A 8 39.11 -19.22 -8.31
C VAL A 8 39.50 -20.60 -8.84
N ARG A 9 40.76 -20.81 -9.23
CA ARG A 9 41.24 -22.12 -9.68
C ARG A 9 41.09 -23.16 -8.58
N GLU A 10 41.44 -22.83 -7.34
CA GLU A 10 41.31 -23.72 -6.19
C GLU A 10 39.85 -24.12 -5.95
N LYS A 11 38.91 -23.17 -6.00
CA LYS A 11 37.47 -23.46 -5.91
C LYS A 11 36.98 -24.38 -7.04
N ILE A 12 37.41 -24.14 -8.28
CA ILE A 12 37.05 -25.00 -9.42
C ILE A 12 37.61 -26.42 -9.22
N GLN A 13 38.86 -26.55 -8.77
CA GLN A 13 39.47 -27.86 -8.51
C GLN A 13 38.79 -28.58 -7.36
N GLU A 14 38.43 -27.87 -6.29
CA GLU A 14 37.66 -28.45 -5.18
C GLU A 14 36.30 -28.95 -5.66
N ALA A 15 35.57 -28.13 -6.44
CA ALA A 15 34.29 -28.53 -7.03
C ALA A 15 34.43 -29.75 -7.94
N LYS A 16 35.53 -29.82 -8.72
CA LYS A 16 35.88 -30.96 -9.57
C LYS A 16 36.12 -32.23 -8.75
N GLN A 17 36.97 -32.14 -7.71
CA GLN A 17 37.35 -33.28 -6.89
C GLN A 17 36.18 -33.83 -6.07
N LYS A 18 35.36 -32.94 -5.51
CA LYS A 18 34.21 -33.31 -4.67
C LYS A 18 32.93 -33.57 -5.47
N LYS A 19 32.96 -33.36 -6.80
CA LYS A 19 31.77 -33.39 -7.67
C LYS A 19 30.61 -32.57 -7.13
N LEU A 20 30.90 -31.32 -6.75
CA LEU A 20 29.86 -30.40 -6.27
C LEU A 20 28.89 -30.08 -7.41
N THR A 21 27.60 -30.04 -7.11
CA THR A 21 26.55 -29.60 -8.04
C THR A 21 26.41 -28.09 -8.10
N GLU A 22 26.96 -27.39 -7.10
CA GLU A 22 27.01 -25.92 -7.03
C GLU A 22 28.46 -25.43 -7.08
N LEU A 23 28.69 -24.41 -7.90
CA LEU A 23 29.94 -23.68 -7.98
C LEU A 23 29.68 -22.20 -7.80
N ASP A 24 30.20 -21.64 -6.72
CA ASP A 24 30.11 -20.22 -6.41
C ASP A 24 31.45 -19.49 -6.57
N LEU A 25 31.55 -18.75 -7.67
CA LEU A 25 32.63 -17.85 -8.04
C LEU A 25 32.20 -16.38 -7.93
N SER A 26 31.19 -16.10 -7.12
CA SER A 26 30.74 -14.74 -6.85
C SER A 26 31.76 -13.98 -6.02
N ASN A 27 31.79 -12.67 -6.26
CA ASN A 27 32.50 -11.69 -5.48
C ASN A 27 31.51 -10.79 -4.76
N ASP A 28 32.03 -9.85 -3.98
CA ASP A 28 31.24 -8.79 -3.35
C ASP A 28 31.61 -7.41 -3.90
N LEU A 29 30.95 -6.37 -3.40
CA LEU A 29 31.20 -4.99 -3.80
C LEU A 29 32.59 -4.48 -3.37
N TRP A 30 33.24 -5.14 -2.42
CA TRP A 30 34.51 -4.72 -1.80
C TRP A 30 35.73 -5.47 -2.35
N THR A 31 35.50 -6.52 -3.15
CA THR A 31 36.54 -7.33 -3.78
C THR A 31 37.39 -6.46 -4.71
N GLU A 32 38.70 -6.55 -4.57
CA GLU A 32 39.65 -5.81 -5.42
C GLU A 32 39.45 -6.17 -6.90
N GLU A 33 39.59 -5.18 -7.79
CA GLU A 33 39.32 -5.39 -9.23
C GLU A 33 40.17 -6.52 -9.84
N LYS A 34 41.40 -6.70 -9.36
CA LYS A 34 42.34 -7.73 -9.83
C LYS A 34 41.82 -9.16 -9.61
N ASP A 35 40.90 -9.35 -8.67
CA ASP A 35 40.36 -10.65 -8.29
C ASP A 35 39.01 -10.93 -8.96
N LYS A 36 38.49 -9.98 -9.76
CA LYS A 36 37.24 -10.12 -10.51
C LYS A 36 37.47 -10.80 -11.86
N LEU A 37 36.57 -11.70 -12.20
CA LEU A 37 36.61 -12.42 -13.47
C LEU A 37 36.13 -11.53 -14.62
N THR A 38 36.94 -11.37 -15.66
CA THR A 38 36.51 -10.70 -16.91
C THR A 38 35.85 -11.68 -17.89
N GLU A 39 36.08 -12.98 -17.71
CA GLU A 39 35.48 -14.07 -18.49
C GLU A 39 35.22 -15.28 -17.60
N ILE A 40 34.30 -16.16 -18.03
CA ILE A 40 34.07 -17.43 -17.34
C ILE A 40 35.27 -18.35 -17.62
N PRO A 41 36.01 -18.81 -16.60
CA PRO A 41 37.19 -19.66 -16.81
C PRO A 41 36.83 -20.95 -17.56
N SER A 42 37.68 -21.35 -18.51
CA SER A 42 37.43 -22.51 -19.37
C SER A 42 37.23 -23.82 -18.61
N GLU A 43 37.87 -23.93 -17.46
CA GLU A 43 37.85 -25.08 -16.55
C GLU A 43 36.46 -25.29 -15.91
N VAL A 44 35.64 -24.25 -15.83
CA VAL A 44 34.24 -24.36 -15.38
C VAL A 44 33.46 -25.27 -16.33
N PHE A 45 33.74 -25.22 -17.64
CA PHE A 45 33.03 -26.00 -18.64
C PHE A 45 33.40 -27.50 -18.65
N GLU A 46 34.35 -27.93 -17.82
CA GLU A 46 34.67 -29.34 -17.58
C GLU A 46 33.75 -29.97 -16.51
N LEU A 47 33.01 -29.14 -15.76
CA LEU A 47 32.11 -29.58 -14.69
C LEU A 47 30.70 -29.84 -15.23
N GLU A 48 30.56 -30.76 -16.19
CA GLU A 48 29.29 -30.99 -16.92
C GLU A 48 28.10 -31.42 -16.04
N TRP A 49 28.36 -31.87 -14.81
CA TRP A 49 27.34 -32.22 -13.80
C TRP A 49 26.81 -31.04 -12.99
N LEU A 50 27.31 -29.82 -13.24
CA LEU A 50 26.93 -28.65 -12.47
C LEU A 50 25.45 -28.30 -12.67
N GLU A 51 24.75 -28.08 -11.56
CA GLU A 51 23.34 -27.67 -11.53
C GLU A 51 23.18 -26.18 -11.21
N VAL A 52 24.11 -25.60 -10.44
CA VAL A 52 24.06 -24.20 -10.00
C VAL A 52 25.41 -23.53 -10.26
N LEU A 53 25.39 -22.44 -11.02
CA LEU A 53 26.57 -21.61 -11.28
C LEU A 53 26.33 -20.17 -10.84
N LYS A 54 27.12 -19.69 -9.88
CA LYS A 54 27.05 -18.31 -9.38
C LYS A 54 28.33 -17.55 -9.72
N LEU A 55 28.18 -16.42 -10.38
CA LEU A 55 29.25 -15.58 -10.92
C LEU A 55 28.99 -14.10 -10.61
N ARG A 56 28.32 -13.82 -9.49
CA ARG A 56 27.84 -12.48 -9.14
C ARG A 56 28.99 -11.50 -8.87
N TYR A 57 28.80 -10.23 -9.19
CA TYR A 57 29.76 -9.13 -8.95
C TYR A 57 31.15 -9.32 -9.56
N ASN A 58 31.20 -9.87 -10.78
CA ASN A 58 32.41 -9.98 -11.59
C ASN A 58 32.44 -8.88 -12.69
N GLN A 59 33.34 -9.01 -13.67
CA GLN A 59 33.48 -8.10 -14.83
C GLN A 59 33.19 -8.84 -16.15
N ILE A 60 32.35 -9.88 -16.11
CA ILE A 60 32.07 -10.72 -17.28
C ILE A 60 31.30 -9.91 -18.32
N THR A 61 31.79 -9.88 -19.55
CA THR A 61 31.16 -9.13 -20.66
C THR A 61 30.32 -10.01 -21.57
N THR A 62 30.60 -11.31 -21.63
CA THR A 62 30.00 -12.24 -22.61
C THR A 62 29.81 -13.63 -22.03
N ILE A 63 28.74 -14.32 -22.44
CA ILE A 63 28.53 -15.74 -22.17
C ILE A 63 29.05 -16.53 -23.39
N PRO A 64 30.12 -17.33 -23.26
CA PRO A 64 30.75 -18.01 -24.39
C PRO A 64 29.97 -19.27 -24.82
N GLU A 65 30.19 -19.74 -26.05
CA GLU A 65 29.55 -20.96 -26.57
C GLU A 65 29.86 -22.20 -25.70
N ALA A 66 31.01 -22.24 -25.04
CA ALA A 66 31.38 -23.35 -24.16
C ALA A 66 30.40 -23.55 -22.97
N ILE A 67 29.56 -22.55 -22.65
CA ILE A 67 28.52 -22.71 -21.63
C ILE A 67 27.57 -23.87 -21.92
N THR A 68 27.40 -24.22 -23.19
CA THR A 68 26.50 -25.30 -23.62
C THR A 68 26.99 -26.67 -23.19
N ARG A 69 28.18 -26.81 -22.61
CA ARG A 69 28.62 -28.07 -21.99
C ARG A 69 27.91 -28.35 -20.67
N LEU A 70 27.42 -27.32 -20.00
CA LEU A 70 26.79 -27.41 -18.68
C LEU A 70 25.28 -27.72 -18.80
N GLN A 71 24.95 -28.83 -19.45
CA GLN A 71 23.57 -29.21 -19.79
C GLN A 71 22.67 -29.45 -18.56
N ASN A 72 23.26 -29.74 -17.40
CA ASN A 72 22.52 -29.98 -16.16
C ASN A 72 22.19 -28.70 -15.37
N LEU A 73 22.61 -27.52 -15.85
CA LEU A 73 22.33 -26.27 -15.16
C LEU A 73 20.84 -26.02 -15.03
N THR A 74 20.42 -25.84 -13.78
CA THR A 74 19.08 -25.42 -13.38
C THR A 74 19.06 -23.96 -12.92
N GLN A 75 20.17 -23.45 -12.39
CA GLN A 75 20.28 -22.07 -11.92
C GLN A 75 21.58 -21.41 -12.38
N MET A 76 21.47 -20.19 -12.88
CA MET A 76 22.61 -19.38 -13.29
C MET A 76 22.44 -17.96 -12.78
N ASP A 77 23.39 -17.51 -11.95
CA ASP A 77 23.47 -16.13 -11.46
C ASP A 77 24.69 -15.44 -12.07
N LEU A 78 24.42 -14.47 -12.95
CA LEU A 78 25.38 -13.59 -13.61
C LEU A 78 25.13 -12.13 -13.21
N SER A 79 24.48 -11.89 -12.06
CA SER A 79 24.14 -10.55 -11.63
C SER A 79 25.37 -9.70 -11.29
N GLY A 80 25.30 -8.39 -11.52
CA GLY A 80 26.41 -7.48 -11.21
C GLY A 80 27.63 -7.66 -12.12
N ASN A 81 27.42 -7.93 -13.40
CA ASN A 81 28.47 -8.07 -14.41
C ASN A 81 28.37 -6.95 -15.47
N GLN A 82 29.06 -7.10 -16.61
CA GLN A 82 29.09 -6.11 -17.70
C GLN A 82 28.47 -6.68 -18.99
N ILE A 83 27.51 -7.60 -18.87
CA ILE A 83 26.88 -8.26 -20.01
C ILE A 83 25.98 -7.28 -20.74
N LYS A 84 26.19 -7.12 -22.05
CA LYS A 84 25.41 -6.21 -22.91
C LYS A 84 24.27 -6.89 -23.65
N THR A 85 24.43 -8.19 -23.94
CA THR A 85 23.48 -8.95 -24.74
C THR A 85 23.34 -10.35 -24.19
N ILE A 86 22.12 -10.89 -24.20
CA ILE A 86 21.84 -12.29 -23.91
C ILE A 86 22.08 -13.07 -25.21
N PRO A 87 23.13 -13.91 -25.32
CA PRO A 87 23.44 -14.59 -26.57
C PRO A 87 22.55 -15.81 -26.79
N GLU A 88 22.29 -16.18 -28.05
CA GLU A 88 21.45 -17.33 -28.40
C GLU A 88 21.95 -18.64 -27.79
N VAL A 89 23.25 -18.79 -27.55
CA VAL A 89 23.81 -20.02 -26.96
C VAL A 89 23.24 -20.35 -25.58
N ILE A 90 22.76 -19.37 -24.81
CA ILE A 90 22.14 -19.61 -23.50
C ILE A 90 20.89 -20.49 -23.63
N THR A 91 20.22 -20.44 -24.78
CA THR A 91 18.98 -21.19 -25.01
C THR A 91 19.21 -22.69 -25.14
N ARG A 92 20.46 -23.15 -25.26
CA ARG A 92 20.78 -24.59 -25.26
C ARG A 92 20.78 -25.19 -23.85
N LEU A 93 20.65 -24.38 -22.80
CA LEU A 93 20.54 -24.83 -21.41
C LEU A 93 19.09 -25.16 -21.07
N GLN A 94 18.59 -26.27 -21.61
CA GLN A 94 17.16 -26.61 -21.56
C GLN A 94 16.64 -26.90 -20.14
N ASN A 95 17.52 -27.24 -19.19
CA ASN A 95 17.15 -27.52 -17.79
C ASN A 95 17.07 -26.25 -16.92
N LEU A 96 17.37 -25.07 -17.47
CA LEU A 96 17.43 -23.83 -16.71
C LEU A 96 16.04 -23.44 -16.21
N THR A 97 15.91 -23.30 -14.89
CA THR A 97 14.68 -22.87 -14.19
C THR A 97 14.81 -21.46 -13.62
N SER A 98 16.03 -21.03 -13.28
CA SER A 98 16.32 -19.69 -12.77
C SER A 98 17.49 -19.06 -13.51
N LEU A 99 17.28 -17.83 -14.00
CA LEU A 99 18.32 -17.02 -14.64
C LEU A 99 18.32 -15.61 -14.03
N ASP A 100 19.42 -15.23 -13.39
CA ASP A 100 19.65 -13.87 -12.90
C ASP A 100 20.71 -13.16 -13.74
N LEU A 101 20.27 -12.10 -14.42
CA LEU A 101 21.08 -11.19 -15.22
C LEU A 101 20.92 -9.76 -14.73
N SER A 102 20.50 -9.56 -13.48
CA SER A 102 20.31 -8.22 -12.92
C SER A 102 21.62 -7.44 -12.79
N ASN A 103 21.56 -6.12 -12.76
CA ASN A 103 22.72 -5.24 -12.62
C ASN A 103 23.76 -5.50 -13.73
N ASN A 104 23.31 -5.47 -14.98
CA ASN A 104 24.12 -5.62 -16.19
C ASN A 104 23.85 -4.43 -17.14
N GLN A 105 24.25 -4.53 -18.41
CA GLN A 105 24.09 -3.49 -19.42
C GLN A 105 23.17 -3.96 -20.56
N ILE A 106 22.20 -4.84 -20.27
CA ILE A 106 21.32 -5.43 -21.27
C ILE A 106 20.31 -4.41 -21.76
N THR A 107 20.26 -4.18 -23.07
CA THR A 107 19.32 -3.23 -23.69
C THR A 107 18.06 -3.89 -24.24
N THR A 108 18.14 -5.18 -24.59
CA THR A 108 17.04 -5.90 -25.24
C THR A 108 16.95 -7.34 -24.75
N ILE A 109 15.72 -7.82 -24.56
CA ILE A 109 15.43 -9.23 -24.34
C ILE A 109 15.32 -9.89 -25.74
N PRO A 110 16.20 -10.83 -26.10
CA PRO A 110 16.19 -11.39 -27.45
C PRO A 110 15.06 -12.41 -27.62
N GLU A 111 14.53 -12.53 -28.83
CA GLU A 111 13.44 -13.46 -29.14
C GLU A 111 13.73 -14.92 -28.80
N VAL A 112 15.01 -15.30 -28.89
CA VAL A 112 15.46 -16.66 -28.63
C VAL A 112 15.31 -17.07 -27.17
N ILE A 113 15.18 -16.14 -26.21
CA ILE A 113 14.99 -16.47 -24.79
C ILE A 113 13.79 -17.40 -24.55
N THR A 114 12.81 -17.35 -25.46
CA THR A 114 11.62 -18.20 -25.49
C THR A 114 11.91 -19.70 -25.51
N ARG A 115 13.09 -20.12 -25.96
CA ARG A 115 13.48 -21.53 -26.00
C ARG A 115 13.80 -22.11 -24.61
N LEU A 116 13.90 -21.28 -23.57
CA LEU A 116 14.07 -21.71 -22.18
C LEU A 116 12.72 -22.09 -21.54
N GLN A 117 12.11 -23.17 -22.03
CA GLN A 117 10.74 -23.54 -21.67
C GLN A 117 10.56 -23.91 -20.18
N ASN A 118 11.62 -24.32 -19.49
CA ASN A 118 11.60 -24.67 -18.07
C ASN A 118 11.80 -23.47 -17.13
N LEU A 119 11.99 -22.26 -17.66
CA LEU A 119 12.28 -21.07 -16.86
C LEU A 119 11.06 -20.67 -16.02
N THR A 120 11.25 -20.64 -14.71
CA THR A 120 10.23 -20.21 -13.72
C THR A 120 10.56 -18.84 -13.14
N SER A 121 11.84 -18.47 -13.09
CA SER A 121 12.32 -17.18 -12.60
C SER A 121 13.29 -16.52 -13.58
N LEU A 122 12.99 -15.29 -13.97
CA LEU A 122 13.86 -14.46 -14.81
C LEU A 122 14.07 -13.09 -14.16
N SER A 123 15.32 -12.79 -13.82
CA SER A 123 15.71 -11.49 -13.27
C SER A 123 16.55 -10.71 -14.28
N LEU A 124 16.04 -9.54 -14.65
CA LEU A 124 16.63 -8.56 -15.56
C LEU A 124 16.62 -7.16 -14.93
N SER A 125 16.52 -7.07 -13.61
CA SER A 125 16.48 -5.79 -12.89
C SER A 125 17.77 -5.00 -13.08
N ASN A 126 17.73 -3.67 -12.99
CA ASN A 126 18.89 -2.78 -13.12
C ASN A 126 19.67 -3.03 -14.43
N ASN A 127 18.96 -2.90 -15.55
CA ASN A 127 19.50 -2.98 -16.91
C ASN A 127 19.03 -1.74 -17.70
N GLN A 128 19.14 -1.77 -19.03
CA GLN A 128 18.78 -0.68 -19.94
C GLN A 128 17.62 -1.08 -20.87
N ILE A 129 16.72 -1.95 -20.40
CA ILE A 129 15.61 -2.48 -21.20
C ILE A 129 14.53 -1.41 -21.34
N THR A 130 14.13 -1.13 -22.58
CA THR A 130 13.08 -0.14 -22.89
C THR A 130 11.71 -0.78 -23.16
N THR A 131 11.69 -2.02 -23.65
CA THR A 131 10.46 -2.71 -24.04
C THR A 131 10.48 -4.18 -23.66
N ILE A 132 9.32 -4.71 -23.26
CA ILE A 132 9.08 -6.14 -23.07
C ILE A 132 8.62 -6.72 -24.41
N PRO A 133 9.40 -7.60 -25.06
CA PRO A 133 9.06 -8.11 -26.39
C PRO A 133 7.90 -9.12 -26.35
N GLU A 134 7.12 -9.21 -27.44
CA GLU A 134 5.97 -10.12 -27.55
C GLU A 134 6.30 -11.57 -27.22
N VAL A 135 7.48 -11.98 -27.65
CA VAL A 135 8.02 -13.31 -27.51
C VAL A 135 8.13 -13.78 -26.05
N ILE A 136 8.25 -12.88 -25.04
CA ILE A 136 8.36 -13.30 -23.63
C ILE A 136 7.21 -14.23 -23.20
N THR A 137 6.07 -14.11 -23.87
CA THR A 137 4.86 -14.92 -23.66
C THR A 137 5.03 -16.40 -23.94
N CYS A 138 6.07 -16.82 -24.66
CA CYS A 138 6.36 -18.23 -24.86
C CYS A 138 6.95 -18.91 -23.61
N LEU A 139 7.32 -18.14 -22.57
CA LEU A 139 7.81 -18.66 -21.29
C LEU A 139 6.63 -19.04 -20.38
N GLN A 140 5.89 -20.08 -20.76
CA GLN A 140 4.64 -20.47 -20.11
C GLN A 140 4.81 -20.91 -18.64
N ASN A 141 5.99 -21.37 -18.25
CA ASN A 141 6.29 -21.77 -16.86
C ASN A 141 6.75 -20.62 -15.96
N LEU A 142 6.88 -19.40 -16.49
CA LEU A 142 7.39 -18.26 -15.74
C LEU A 142 6.41 -17.84 -14.64
N THR A 143 6.88 -17.89 -13.39
CA THR A 143 6.11 -17.47 -12.20
C THR A 143 6.61 -16.14 -11.65
N SER A 144 7.89 -15.83 -11.82
CA SER A 144 8.51 -14.59 -11.32
C SER A 144 9.28 -13.86 -12.41
N LEU A 145 8.94 -12.59 -12.63
CA LEU A 145 9.61 -11.72 -13.59
C LEU A 145 10.05 -10.42 -12.91
N TYR A 146 11.37 -10.20 -12.91
CA TYR A 146 11.97 -9.01 -12.32
C TYR A 146 12.56 -8.10 -13.38
N LEU A 147 11.97 -6.91 -13.52
CA LEU A 147 12.33 -5.88 -14.50
C LEU A 147 12.49 -4.51 -13.85
N SER A 148 12.65 -4.45 -12.52
CA SER A 148 12.82 -3.19 -11.81
C SER A 148 14.11 -2.47 -12.23
N GLY A 149 14.17 -1.13 -12.20
CA GLY A 149 15.39 -0.39 -12.55
C GLY A 149 15.75 -0.47 -14.03
N ASN A 150 14.75 -0.32 -14.90
CA ASN A 150 14.93 -0.31 -16.35
C ASN A 150 14.34 1.00 -16.94
N GLN A 151 14.19 1.08 -18.25
CA GLN A 151 13.66 2.25 -18.97
C GLN A 151 12.29 1.94 -19.60
N ILE A 152 11.51 1.05 -18.98
CA ILE A 152 10.21 0.61 -19.51
C ILE A 152 9.19 1.74 -19.31
N THR A 153 8.54 2.15 -20.40
CA THR A 153 7.53 3.23 -20.38
C THR A 153 6.10 2.71 -20.31
N THR A 154 5.86 1.46 -20.73
CA THR A 154 4.52 0.86 -20.77
C THR A 154 4.54 -0.60 -20.38
N ILE A 155 3.54 -1.02 -19.61
CA ILE A 155 3.24 -2.44 -19.40
C ILE A 155 2.49 -2.93 -20.64
N SER A 156 3.17 -3.70 -21.50
CA SER A 156 2.57 -4.19 -22.74
C SER A 156 1.48 -5.25 -22.46
N GLU A 157 0.42 -5.28 -23.27
CA GLU A 157 -0.62 -6.34 -23.22
C GLU A 157 -0.02 -7.74 -23.36
N VAL A 158 1.12 -7.84 -24.02
CA VAL A 158 1.92 -9.05 -24.12
C VAL A 158 2.10 -9.74 -22.77
N ILE A 159 2.44 -9.01 -21.71
CA ILE A 159 2.77 -9.62 -20.40
C ILE A 159 1.61 -10.45 -19.85
N THR A 160 0.40 -10.12 -20.26
CA THR A 160 -0.83 -10.74 -19.80
C THR A 160 -1.02 -12.17 -20.27
N ARG A 161 -0.26 -12.63 -21.27
CA ARG A 161 -0.27 -14.03 -21.72
C ARG A 161 0.58 -14.96 -20.81
N LEU A 162 1.31 -14.41 -19.83
CA LEU A 162 2.04 -15.17 -18.82
C LEU A 162 1.10 -15.65 -17.71
N GLN A 163 0.27 -16.66 -18.02
CA GLN A 163 -0.83 -17.09 -17.14
C GLN A 163 -0.40 -17.74 -15.83
N ASN A 164 0.88 -18.12 -15.70
CA ASN A 164 1.47 -18.67 -14.48
C ASN A 164 2.18 -17.62 -13.60
N LEU A 165 2.20 -16.35 -14.02
CA LEU A 165 2.91 -15.30 -13.31
C LEU A 165 2.24 -15.00 -11.96
N THR A 166 3.00 -15.17 -10.88
CA THR A 166 2.60 -14.85 -9.51
C THR A 166 3.23 -13.55 -9.04
N SER A 167 4.42 -13.21 -9.54
CA SER A 167 5.19 -12.07 -9.06
C SER A 167 5.73 -11.24 -10.22
N LEU A 168 5.37 -9.96 -10.26
CA LEU A 168 5.79 -9.02 -11.29
C LEU A 168 6.42 -7.78 -10.66
N PHE A 169 7.71 -7.59 -10.92
CA PHE A 169 8.47 -6.43 -10.43
C PHE A 169 8.85 -5.49 -11.58
N LEU A 170 8.31 -4.29 -11.55
CA LEU A 170 8.45 -3.23 -12.56
C LEU A 170 8.77 -1.87 -11.91
N GLY A 171 9.32 -1.88 -10.69
CA GLY A 171 9.63 -0.63 -10.00
C GLY A 171 10.79 0.11 -10.64
N PHE A 172 10.99 1.39 -10.33
CA PHE A 172 12.08 2.22 -10.84
C PHE A 172 12.15 2.17 -12.38
N ASN A 173 11.02 2.42 -13.04
CA ASN A 173 10.86 2.49 -14.48
C ASN A 173 10.21 3.84 -14.85
N GLN A 174 9.71 3.98 -16.07
CA GLN A 174 9.07 5.21 -16.59
C GLN A 174 7.58 4.96 -16.92
N ILE A 175 6.93 4.05 -16.19
CA ILE A 175 5.54 3.65 -16.44
C ILE A 175 4.60 4.76 -15.99
N THR A 176 3.71 5.20 -16.87
CA THR A 176 2.74 6.26 -16.59
C THR A 176 1.34 5.74 -16.24
N THR A 177 1.01 4.53 -16.69
CA THR A 177 -0.33 3.94 -16.48
C THR A 177 -0.25 2.44 -16.23
N ILE A 178 -1.12 1.94 -15.35
CA ILE A 178 -1.42 0.51 -15.22
C ILE A 178 -2.49 0.19 -16.27
N PRO A 179 -2.24 -0.68 -17.25
CA PRO A 179 -3.22 -0.94 -18.32
C PRO A 179 -4.30 -1.91 -17.84
N GLU A 180 -5.52 -1.80 -18.38
CA GLU A 180 -6.64 -2.70 -18.01
C GLU A 180 -6.30 -4.17 -18.20
N VAL A 181 -5.54 -4.48 -19.24
CA VAL A 181 -5.19 -5.86 -19.59
C VAL A 181 -4.40 -6.58 -18.49
N ILE A 182 -3.76 -5.88 -17.55
CA ILE A 182 -3.03 -6.48 -16.41
C ILE A 182 -3.92 -7.46 -15.62
N THR A 183 -5.23 -7.25 -15.63
CA THR A 183 -6.21 -8.09 -14.92
C THR A 183 -6.25 -9.54 -15.40
N ARG A 184 -5.73 -9.83 -16.59
CA ARG A 184 -5.67 -11.22 -17.10
C ARG A 184 -4.61 -12.07 -16.38
N LEU A 185 -3.74 -11.47 -15.56
CA LEU A 185 -2.79 -12.17 -14.72
C LEU A 185 -3.47 -12.69 -13.43
N GLN A 186 -4.36 -13.66 -13.59
CA GLN A 186 -5.25 -14.12 -12.51
C GLN A 186 -4.51 -14.75 -11.33
N LYS A 187 -3.29 -15.26 -11.52
CA LYS A 187 -2.46 -15.84 -10.45
C LYS A 187 -1.55 -14.82 -9.74
N LEU A 188 -1.59 -13.54 -10.13
CA LEU A 188 -0.70 -12.53 -9.59
C LEU A 188 -1.00 -12.27 -8.11
N THR A 189 0.01 -12.47 -7.27
CA THR A 189 -0.03 -12.24 -5.83
C THR A 189 0.80 -11.00 -5.46
N TRP A 190 1.88 -10.73 -6.19
CA TRP A 190 2.77 -9.59 -5.95
C TRP A 190 2.88 -8.70 -7.19
N LEU A 191 2.54 -7.41 -7.02
CA LEU A 191 2.72 -6.39 -8.04
C LEU A 191 3.55 -5.22 -7.48
N TYR A 192 4.77 -5.06 -7.99
CA TYR A 192 5.69 -4.01 -7.56
C TYR A 192 5.87 -2.96 -8.66
N LEU A 193 5.38 -1.76 -8.43
CA LEU A 193 5.36 -0.63 -9.36
C LEU A 193 5.93 0.66 -8.73
N SER A 194 6.64 0.55 -7.62
CA SER A 194 7.22 1.71 -6.93
C SER A 194 8.24 2.45 -7.80
N GLY A 195 8.38 3.78 -7.67
CA GLY A 195 9.36 4.56 -8.44
C GLY A 195 8.99 4.66 -9.93
N ASN A 196 7.74 4.98 -10.23
CA ASN A 196 7.23 5.17 -11.59
C ASN A 196 6.53 6.54 -11.70
N GLN A 197 5.81 6.78 -12.79
CA GLN A 197 5.08 8.04 -13.06
C GLN A 197 3.56 7.80 -13.08
N ILE A 198 3.07 6.84 -12.29
CA ILE A 198 1.66 6.44 -12.28
C ILE A 198 0.84 7.52 -11.57
N THR A 199 -0.22 8.00 -12.22
CA THR A 199 -1.09 9.06 -11.67
C THR A 199 -2.38 8.52 -11.04
N THR A 200 -2.83 7.33 -11.46
CA THR A 200 -4.09 6.74 -11.00
C THR A 200 -3.98 5.23 -10.84
N ILE A 201 -4.63 4.68 -9.83
CA ILE A 201 -4.89 3.25 -9.72
C ILE A 201 -6.20 2.97 -10.46
N PRO A 202 -6.19 2.32 -11.62
CA PRO A 202 -7.41 2.11 -12.39
C PRO A 202 -8.29 1.07 -11.70
N GLU A 203 -9.61 1.24 -11.82
CA GLU A 203 -10.60 0.37 -11.17
C GLU A 203 -10.44 -1.11 -11.52
N VAL A 204 -9.88 -1.38 -12.69
CA VAL A 204 -9.62 -2.72 -13.20
C VAL A 204 -8.61 -3.50 -12.36
N VAL A 205 -7.64 -2.85 -11.69
CA VAL A 205 -6.65 -3.53 -10.82
C VAL A 205 -7.33 -4.42 -9.77
N THR A 206 -8.56 -4.07 -9.39
CA THR A 206 -9.34 -4.78 -8.39
C THR A 206 -9.85 -6.14 -8.86
N ARG A 207 -9.66 -6.51 -10.14
CA ARG A 207 -9.94 -7.84 -10.70
C ARG A 207 -8.78 -8.82 -10.47
N LEU A 208 -7.68 -8.38 -9.87
CA LEU A 208 -6.56 -9.24 -9.44
C LEU A 208 -6.88 -9.85 -8.07
N GLU A 209 -7.84 -10.77 -8.03
CA GLU A 209 -8.42 -11.28 -6.77
C GLU A 209 -7.39 -11.98 -5.86
N ASN A 210 -6.33 -12.54 -6.43
CA ASN A 210 -5.25 -13.20 -5.69
C ASN A 210 -4.16 -12.24 -5.18
N LEU A 211 -4.27 -10.93 -5.44
CA LEU A 211 -3.24 -9.98 -5.06
C LEU A 211 -3.15 -9.84 -3.54
N THR A 212 -1.96 -10.13 -2.99
CA THR A 212 -1.67 -10.03 -1.55
C THR A 212 -0.81 -8.83 -1.23
N ALA A 213 -0.01 -8.35 -2.18
CA ALA A 213 0.86 -7.18 -2.01
C ALA A 213 0.86 -6.28 -3.25
N LEU A 214 0.56 -5.01 -3.04
CA LEU A 214 0.57 -3.96 -4.05
C LEU A 214 1.51 -2.83 -3.62
N PHE A 215 2.61 -2.65 -4.34
CA PHE A 215 3.59 -1.59 -4.06
C PHE A 215 3.56 -0.53 -5.15
N LEU A 216 3.20 0.69 -4.77
CA LEU A 216 3.01 1.86 -5.63
C LEU A 216 3.71 3.09 -5.03
N SER A 217 4.70 2.89 -4.17
CA SER A 217 5.44 3.99 -3.57
C SER A 217 6.18 4.85 -4.60
N ASP A 218 6.39 6.13 -4.33
CA ASP A 218 7.16 7.03 -5.21
C ASP A 218 6.54 7.10 -6.62
N ASN A 219 5.27 7.52 -6.66
CA ASN A 219 4.48 7.73 -7.88
C ASN A 219 3.75 9.10 -7.76
N GLN A 220 2.78 9.35 -8.64
CA GLN A 220 2.02 10.61 -8.70
C GLN A 220 0.53 10.38 -8.41
N ILE A 221 0.20 9.36 -7.60
CA ILE A 221 -1.19 8.96 -7.32
C ILE A 221 -1.86 9.99 -6.42
N THR A 222 -3.03 10.49 -6.83
CA THR A 222 -3.78 11.51 -6.08
C THR A 222 -4.91 10.93 -5.23
N THR A 223 -5.43 9.75 -5.58
CA THR A 223 -6.59 9.15 -4.92
C THR A 223 -6.47 7.63 -4.80
N ILE A 224 -7.04 7.10 -3.73
CA ILE A 224 -7.26 5.65 -3.56
C ILE A 224 -8.67 5.35 -4.10
N PRO A 225 -8.83 4.52 -5.15
CA PRO A 225 -10.13 4.26 -5.73
C PRO A 225 -11.00 3.43 -4.78
N GLU A 226 -12.30 3.73 -4.67
CA GLU A 226 -13.19 3.04 -3.74
C GLU A 226 -13.28 1.52 -4.00
N VAL A 227 -13.13 1.14 -5.25
CA VAL A 227 -13.16 -0.25 -5.70
C VAL A 227 -11.96 -1.07 -5.23
N ILE A 228 -10.89 -0.45 -4.67
CA ILE A 228 -9.74 -1.17 -4.10
C ILE A 228 -10.16 -2.23 -3.09
N THR A 229 -11.32 -2.03 -2.47
CA THR A 229 -11.99 -2.96 -1.56
C THR A 229 -12.27 -4.35 -2.13
N ARG A 230 -12.27 -4.55 -3.45
CA ARG A 230 -12.47 -5.91 -4.00
C ARG A 230 -11.22 -6.79 -3.86
N LEU A 231 -10.06 -6.22 -3.53
CA LEU A 231 -8.82 -6.97 -3.27
C LEU A 231 -8.85 -7.60 -1.88
N GLN A 232 -9.74 -8.57 -1.66
CA GLN A 232 -10.00 -9.16 -0.34
C GLN A 232 -8.79 -9.90 0.24
N ASN A 233 -7.87 -10.37 -0.61
CA ASN A 233 -6.63 -11.04 -0.18
C ASN A 233 -5.47 -10.06 0.11
N LEU A 234 -5.67 -8.75 -0.05
CA LEU A 234 -4.61 -7.76 0.11
C LEU A 234 -4.18 -7.64 1.58
N THR A 235 -2.89 -7.87 1.81
CA THR A 235 -2.24 -7.79 3.13
C THR A 235 -1.35 -6.55 3.24
N HIS A 236 -0.72 -6.15 2.14
CA HIS A 236 0.20 -5.01 2.09
C HIS A 236 -0.19 -4.06 0.96
N LEU A 237 -0.42 -2.79 1.31
CA LEU A 237 -0.65 -1.70 0.39
C LEU A 237 0.35 -0.59 0.67
N ASP A 238 1.33 -0.43 -0.22
CA ASP A 238 2.33 0.64 -0.14
C ASP A 238 2.02 1.75 -1.15
N LEU A 239 1.66 2.91 -0.62
CA LEU A 239 1.34 4.14 -1.35
C LEU A 239 2.19 5.32 -0.85
N ASN A 240 3.37 5.04 -0.27
CA ASN A 240 4.27 6.07 0.20
C ASN A 240 4.69 7.03 -0.91
N ARG A 241 5.03 8.28 -0.57
CA ARG A 241 5.56 9.27 -1.53
C ARG A 241 4.65 9.41 -2.76
N ASN A 242 3.38 9.71 -2.52
CA ASN A 242 2.40 10.02 -3.55
C ASN A 242 1.75 11.38 -3.23
N GLN A 243 0.63 11.70 -3.88
CA GLN A 243 -0.10 12.96 -3.73
C GLN A 243 -1.50 12.72 -3.14
N ILE A 244 -1.67 11.67 -2.34
CA ILE A 244 -2.97 11.27 -1.79
C ILE A 244 -3.42 12.28 -0.73
N THR A 245 -4.66 12.76 -0.86
CA THR A 245 -5.23 13.76 0.06
C THR A 245 -6.15 13.16 1.12
N THR A 246 -6.79 12.03 0.83
CA THR A 246 -7.79 11.42 1.71
C THR A 246 -7.70 9.90 1.71
N ILE A 247 -8.01 9.30 2.86
CA ILE A 247 -8.21 7.86 3.01
C ILE A 247 -9.72 7.61 2.88
N PRO A 248 -10.20 6.78 1.95
CA PRO A 248 -11.64 6.54 1.78
C PRO A 248 -12.16 5.53 2.82
N GLU A 249 -13.40 5.71 3.31
CA GLU A 249 -14.02 4.82 4.33
C GLU A 249 -14.04 3.36 3.92
N VAL A 250 -14.21 3.14 2.62
CA VAL A 250 -14.24 1.82 2.01
C VAL A 250 -12.98 1.00 2.32
N ILE A 251 -11.82 1.62 2.59
CA ILE A 251 -10.58 0.89 2.94
C ILE A 251 -10.79 -0.10 4.09
N THR A 252 -11.74 0.18 5.00
CA THR A 252 -12.13 -0.70 6.11
C THR A 252 -12.63 -2.08 5.68
N ARG A 253 -13.01 -2.26 4.41
CA ARG A 253 -13.42 -3.57 3.86
C ARG A 253 -12.25 -4.49 3.54
N LEU A 254 -11.01 -4.01 3.59
CA LEU A 254 -9.80 -4.81 3.41
C LEU A 254 -9.44 -5.49 4.73
N GLN A 255 -10.20 -6.52 5.11
CA GLN A 255 -10.08 -7.16 6.41
C GLN A 255 -8.74 -7.89 6.62
N ASN A 256 -8.09 -8.33 5.54
CA ASN A 256 -6.77 -8.98 5.62
C ASN A 256 -5.59 -7.99 5.63
N LEU A 257 -5.84 -6.68 5.59
CA LEU A 257 -4.78 -5.68 5.50
C LEU A 257 -3.99 -5.58 6.81
N THR A 258 -2.71 -5.94 6.76
CA THR A 258 -1.78 -5.88 7.89
C THR A 258 -0.85 -4.67 7.80
N GLY A 259 -0.47 -4.26 6.59
CA GLY A 259 0.41 -3.12 6.34
C GLY A 259 -0.21 -2.09 5.40
N LEU A 260 -0.40 -0.87 5.88
CA LEU A 260 -0.82 0.29 5.10
C LEU A 260 0.23 1.38 5.21
N TYR A 261 0.89 1.68 4.09
CA TYR A 261 1.95 2.67 4.05
C TYR A 261 1.49 3.87 3.23
N LEU A 262 1.37 5.03 3.87
CA LEU A 262 0.85 6.27 3.31
C LEU A 262 1.78 7.45 3.63
N ASN A 263 3.04 7.17 3.98
CA ASN A 263 3.98 8.19 4.42
C ASN A 263 4.37 9.13 3.27
N ARG A 264 4.61 10.40 3.56
CA ARG A 264 4.90 11.46 2.57
C ARG A 264 3.80 11.58 1.49
N ASN A 265 2.56 11.78 1.94
CA ASN A 265 1.41 12.14 1.11
C ASN A 265 0.88 13.53 1.54
N GLN A 266 -0.33 13.89 1.14
CA GLN A 266 -1.00 15.16 1.46
C GLN A 266 -2.24 14.96 2.35
N ILE A 267 -2.23 13.94 3.21
CA ILE A 267 -3.35 13.58 4.09
C ILE A 267 -3.42 14.57 5.26
N THR A 268 -4.56 15.25 5.43
CA THR A 268 -4.74 16.25 6.50
C THR A 268 -5.45 15.69 7.74
N THR A 269 -6.24 14.64 7.59
CA THR A 269 -7.00 14.05 8.70
C THR A 269 -6.98 12.53 8.63
N ILE A 270 -6.74 11.88 9.77
CA ILE A 270 -6.99 10.45 9.90
C ILE A 270 -8.45 10.26 10.34
N PRO A 271 -9.26 9.54 9.56
CA PRO A 271 -10.64 9.28 9.92
C PRO A 271 -10.77 8.17 10.98
N GLU A 272 -11.78 8.29 11.86
CA GLU A 272 -12.04 7.32 12.96
C GLU A 272 -12.20 5.88 12.44
N PHE A 273 -12.80 5.70 11.26
CA PHE A 273 -13.04 4.38 10.70
C PHE A 273 -11.74 3.57 10.47
N ILE A 274 -10.56 4.19 10.44
CA ILE A 274 -9.28 3.47 10.36
C ILE A 274 -9.12 2.45 11.49
N THR A 275 -9.77 2.71 12.64
CA THR A 275 -9.75 1.82 13.80
C THR A 275 -10.47 0.49 13.56
N ARG A 276 -11.35 0.41 12.55
CA ARG A 276 -12.09 -0.80 12.15
C ARG A 276 -11.24 -1.82 11.40
N LEU A 277 -10.02 -1.45 10.98
CA LEU A 277 -9.07 -2.39 10.39
C LEU A 277 -8.41 -3.20 11.50
N GLU A 278 -9.06 -4.26 11.99
CA GLU A 278 -8.63 -5.00 13.20
C GLU A 278 -7.26 -5.68 13.04
N HIS A 279 -6.95 -6.16 11.83
CA HIS A 279 -5.69 -6.85 11.53
C HIS A 279 -4.54 -5.91 11.15
N LEU A 280 -4.77 -4.59 11.07
CA LEU A 280 -3.74 -3.62 10.73
C LEU A 280 -2.73 -3.54 11.88
N THR A 281 -1.50 -3.94 11.59
CA THR A 281 -0.37 -3.93 12.54
C THR A 281 0.61 -2.80 12.22
N TYR A 282 0.72 -2.41 10.96
CA TYR A 282 1.62 -1.37 10.51
C TYR A 282 0.86 -0.29 9.74
N LEU A 283 0.92 0.95 10.25
CA LEU A 283 0.39 2.15 9.61
C LEU A 283 1.47 3.23 9.67
N ASP A 284 2.06 3.56 8.51
CA ASP A 284 2.99 4.69 8.41
C ASP A 284 2.31 5.86 7.70
N LEU A 285 2.15 6.96 8.44
CA LEU A 285 1.57 8.21 7.98
C LEU A 285 2.56 9.38 8.12
N SER A 286 3.84 9.09 8.41
CA SER A 286 4.87 10.10 8.64
C SER A 286 5.04 11.03 7.43
N GLY A 287 5.28 12.31 7.66
CA GLY A 287 5.46 13.29 6.57
C GLY A 287 4.18 13.66 5.82
N ASN A 288 3.00 13.46 6.41
CA ASN A 288 1.74 14.05 5.97
C ASN A 288 1.40 15.30 6.81
N PRO A 289 0.69 16.29 6.27
CA PRO A 289 0.23 17.48 7.01
C PRO A 289 -0.99 17.18 7.91
N ILE A 290 -0.88 16.17 8.78
CA ILE A 290 -2.00 15.70 9.61
C ILE A 290 -2.27 16.69 10.75
N GLU A 291 -3.50 17.19 10.81
CA GLU A 291 -3.98 18.06 11.89
C GLU A 291 -4.66 17.28 13.02
N LYS A 292 -5.34 16.17 12.67
CA LYS A 292 -6.10 15.33 13.62
C LYS A 292 -5.98 13.86 13.25
N PRO A 293 -5.64 12.96 14.20
CA PRO A 293 -5.12 13.17 15.56
C PRO A 293 -3.83 14.00 15.61
N PRO A 294 -3.42 14.51 16.79
CA PRO A 294 -2.16 15.23 16.96
C PRO A 294 -0.96 14.40 16.48
N PRO A 295 0.08 15.02 15.88
CA PRO A 295 1.24 14.32 15.34
C PRO A 295 1.91 13.34 16.32
N GLU A 296 1.94 13.67 17.62
CA GLU A 296 2.55 12.84 18.66
C GLU A 296 1.80 11.52 18.89
N VAL A 297 0.51 11.48 18.56
CA VAL A 297 -0.29 10.25 18.55
C VAL A 297 0.00 9.44 17.30
N VAL A 298 0.08 10.12 16.14
CA VAL A 298 0.34 9.48 14.85
C VAL A 298 1.70 8.79 14.82
N GLU A 299 2.74 9.44 15.35
CA GLU A 299 4.11 8.90 15.43
C GLU A 299 4.23 7.62 16.26
N LYS A 300 3.31 7.40 17.22
CA LYS A 300 3.27 6.18 18.04
C LYS A 300 2.57 5.01 17.36
N GLY A 301 2.03 5.21 16.16
CA GLY A 301 1.44 4.17 15.31
C GLY A 301 -0.03 3.86 15.61
N ILE A 302 -0.53 2.78 14.98
CA ILE A 302 -1.96 2.45 14.91
C ILE A 302 -2.62 2.25 16.28
N GLU A 303 -1.94 1.65 17.26
CA GLU A 303 -2.52 1.45 18.60
C GLU A 303 -2.77 2.77 19.35
N ALA A 304 -1.86 3.74 19.22
CA ALA A 304 -2.06 5.06 19.81
C ALA A 304 -3.24 5.79 19.15
N ILE A 305 -3.37 5.68 17.83
CA ILE A 305 -4.51 6.21 17.06
C ILE A 305 -5.82 5.54 17.52
N ARG A 306 -5.85 4.21 17.68
CA ARG A 306 -7.01 3.48 18.22
C ARG A 306 -7.39 3.98 19.60
N ASN A 307 -6.42 4.16 20.50
CA ASN A 307 -6.67 4.66 21.86
C ASN A 307 -7.18 6.10 21.87
N TYR A 308 -6.64 6.96 21.00
CA TYR A 308 -7.12 8.34 20.84
C TYR A 308 -8.60 8.39 20.47
N PHE A 309 -9.02 7.63 19.45
CA PHE A 309 -10.42 7.58 19.04
C PHE A 309 -11.33 6.92 20.10
N ARG A 310 -10.86 5.86 20.78
CA ARG A 310 -11.58 5.26 21.91
C ARG A 310 -11.82 6.27 23.04
N GLN A 311 -10.81 7.09 23.36
CA GLN A 311 -10.93 8.12 24.39
C GLN A 311 -11.91 9.22 23.97
N LEU A 312 -11.84 9.71 22.73
CA LEU A 312 -12.81 10.68 22.20
C LEU A 312 -14.25 10.14 22.25
N GLN A 313 -14.44 8.87 21.93
CA GLN A 313 -15.74 8.23 22.01
C GLN A 313 -16.22 8.12 23.47
N ALA A 314 -15.33 7.72 24.40
CA ALA A 314 -15.64 7.62 25.82
C ALA A 314 -16.00 8.97 26.44
N GLU A 315 -15.22 10.02 26.16
CA GLU A 315 -15.48 11.40 26.59
C GLU A 315 -16.82 11.91 26.01
N GLY A 316 -17.07 11.64 24.73
CA GLY A 316 -18.35 11.95 24.09
C GLY A 316 -19.52 11.24 24.76
N THR A 317 -19.38 9.97 25.15
CA THR A 317 -20.43 9.22 25.85
C THR A 317 -20.65 9.69 27.29
N ASP A 318 -19.60 9.98 28.06
CA ASP A 318 -19.71 10.52 29.42
C ASP A 318 -20.37 11.91 29.38
N TYR A 319 -20.02 12.74 28.40
CA TYR A 319 -20.67 14.02 28.17
C TYR A 319 -22.17 13.88 27.87
N ILE A 320 -22.54 12.99 26.92
CA ILE A 320 -23.96 12.74 26.60
C ILE A 320 -24.70 12.22 27.84
N PHE A 321 -24.10 11.32 28.61
CA PHE A 321 -24.70 10.77 29.81
C PHE A 321 -24.90 11.82 30.91
N ARG A 322 -23.87 12.62 31.23
CA ARG A 322 -23.96 13.72 32.20
C ARG A 322 -25.02 14.75 31.82
N ASN A 323 -25.04 15.15 30.55
CA ASN A 323 -26.04 16.10 30.08
C ASN A 323 -27.44 15.49 30.08
N GLY A 324 -27.59 14.24 29.63
CA GLY A 324 -28.86 13.51 29.72
C GLY A 324 -29.39 13.43 31.15
N MET A 325 -28.51 13.13 32.13
CA MET A 325 -28.85 13.11 33.55
C MET A 325 -29.23 14.50 34.08
N PHE A 326 -28.54 15.55 33.64
CA PHE A 326 -28.88 16.94 34.00
C PHE A 326 -30.27 17.34 33.48
N TYR A 327 -30.60 17.00 32.23
CA TYR A 327 -31.93 17.26 31.67
C TYR A 327 -33.02 16.44 32.38
N LEU A 328 -32.75 15.18 32.71
CA LEU A 328 -33.66 14.33 33.49
C LEU A 328 -33.89 14.92 34.90
N PHE A 329 -32.83 15.43 35.54
CA PHE A 329 -32.94 16.09 36.84
C PHE A 329 -33.85 17.33 36.77
N ILE A 330 -33.63 18.21 35.79
CA ILE A 330 -34.51 19.39 35.56
C ILE A 330 -35.95 18.94 35.35
N PHE A 331 -36.18 17.92 34.53
CA PHE A 331 -37.51 17.37 34.27
C PHE A 331 -38.19 16.89 35.56
N VAL A 332 -37.49 16.10 36.38
CA VAL A 332 -38.02 15.59 37.65
C VAL A 332 -38.31 16.71 38.63
N VAL A 333 -37.43 17.71 38.77
CA VAL A 333 -37.64 18.85 39.67
C VAL A 333 -38.86 19.66 39.24
N VAL A 334 -38.97 19.98 37.94
CA VAL A 334 -40.12 20.73 37.42
C VAL A 334 -41.41 19.95 37.63
N PHE A 335 -41.48 18.68 37.26
CA PHE A 335 -42.69 17.87 37.48
C PHE A 335 -43.03 17.68 38.97
N SER A 336 -42.02 17.57 39.85
CA SER A 336 -42.23 17.47 41.29
C SER A 336 -42.79 18.78 41.86
N LEU A 337 -42.30 19.93 41.40
CA LEU A 337 -42.85 21.25 41.77
C LEU A 337 -44.28 21.39 41.25
N ILE A 338 -44.54 20.97 40.01
CA ILE A 338 -45.88 20.94 39.42
C ILE A 338 -46.83 20.07 40.24
N ALA A 339 -46.41 18.88 40.64
CA ALA A 339 -47.22 17.99 41.47
C ALA A 339 -47.44 18.55 42.88
N PHE A 340 -46.41 19.13 43.48
CA PHE A 340 -46.47 19.72 44.83
C PHE A 340 -47.37 20.97 44.89
N PHE A 341 -47.32 21.82 43.86
CA PHE A 341 -48.05 23.08 43.81
C PHE A 341 -49.33 23.03 42.97
N GLY A 342 -49.55 21.98 42.19
CA GLY A 342 -50.64 21.87 41.20
C GLY A 342 -52.05 21.79 41.80
N GLY A 343 -52.16 21.55 43.11
CA GLY A 343 -53.41 21.72 43.85
C GLY A 343 -53.76 23.19 44.16
N SER A 344 -52.80 24.11 44.04
CA SER A 344 -52.88 25.49 44.56
C SER A 344 -52.56 26.57 43.53
N LEU A 345 -51.94 26.22 42.38
CA LEU A 345 -51.54 27.17 41.34
C LEU A 345 -52.48 27.12 40.12
N PRO A 346 -52.92 28.28 39.59
CA PRO A 346 -53.70 28.34 38.36
C PRO A 346 -52.96 27.71 37.17
N PHE A 347 -53.70 26.99 36.32
CA PHE A 347 -53.19 26.23 35.16
C PHE A 347 -52.27 27.05 34.23
N HIS A 348 -52.44 28.36 34.16
CA HIS A 348 -51.65 29.22 33.30
C HIS A 348 -50.22 29.45 33.76
N TYR A 349 -49.98 29.54 35.08
CA TYR A 349 -48.62 29.62 35.63
C TYR A 349 -47.86 28.31 35.43
N LEU A 350 -48.58 27.19 35.48
CA LEU A 350 -48.05 25.87 35.19
C LEU A 350 -47.59 25.75 33.73
N ALA A 351 -48.41 26.20 32.77
CA ALA A 351 -48.06 26.21 31.35
C ALA A 351 -46.84 27.11 31.04
N LEU A 352 -46.76 28.28 31.68
CA LEU A 352 -45.63 29.21 31.56
C LEU A 352 -44.32 28.61 32.10
N ALA A 353 -44.38 27.91 33.24
CA ALA A 353 -43.23 27.25 33.82
C ALA A 353 -42.69 26.15 32.90
N ILE A 354 -43.56 25.28 32.37
CA ILE A 354 -43.18 24.21 31.44
C ILE A 354 -42.57 24.79 30.16
N LEU A 355 -43.16 25.84 29.59
CA LEU A 355 -42.67 26.49 28.37
C LEU A 355 -41.31 27.17 28.61
N GLY A 356 -41.14 27.85 29.75
CA GLY A 356 -39.86 28.45 30.14
C GLY A 356 -38.75 27.41 30.33
N THR A 357 -39.06 26.29 31.00
CA THR A 357 -38.13 25.16 31.15
C THR A 357 -37.75 24.57 29.80
N ALA A 358 -38.70 24.35 28.89
CA ALA A 358 -38.42 23.80 27.57
C ALA A 358 -37.48 24.70 26.76
N ILE A 359 -37.70 26.02 26.78
CA ILE A 359 -36.85 26.99 26.07
C ILE A 359 -35.45 27.04 26.68
N PHE A 360 -35.34 26.99 28.00
CA PHE A 360 -34.05 26.95 28.69
C PHE A 360 -33.24 25.69 28.32
N ILE A 361 -33.90 24.53 28.30
CA ILE A 361 -33.30 23.25 27.86
C ILE A 361 -32.79 23.36 26.41
N ILE A 362 -33.60 23.93 25.52
CA ILE A 362 -33.22 24.09 24.11
C ILE A 362 -32.03 25.05 23.96
N LEU A 363 -32.01 26.17 24.70
CA LEU A 363 -30.88 27.12 24.66
C LEU A 363 -29.58 26.50 25.15
N ILE A 364 -29.62 25.71 26.23
CA ILE A 364 -28.46 24.96 26.72
C ILE A 364 -27.99 23.98 25.65
N GLY A 365 -28.90 23.20 25.05
CA GLY A 365 -28.55 22.25 23.99
C GLY A 365 -27.90 22.91 22.77
N VAL A 366 -28.37 24.09 22.34
CA VAL A 366 -27.78 24.83 21.22
C VAL A 366 -26.39 25.41 21.56
N LEU A 367 -26.21 25.92 22.78
CA LEU A 367 -24.90 26.39 23.27
C LEU A 367 -23.89 25.24 23.38
N GLN A 368 -24.34 24.06 23.80
CA GLN A 368 -23.54 22.85 23.91
C GLN A 368 -23.07 22.36 22.53
N LEU A 369 -23.96 22.25 21.55
CA LEU A 369 -23.61 21.85 20.18
C LEU A 369 -22.57 22.79 19.53
N ARG A 370 -22.52 24.06 19.95
CA ARG A 370 -21.52 25.02 19.49
C ARG A 370 -20.16 24.86 20.16
N GLN A 371 -20.13 24.53 21.46
CA GLN A 371 -18.87 24.26 22.17
C GLN A 371 -18.14 23.03 21.62
N ASP A 372 -18.89 22.04 21.13
CA ASP A 372 -18.33 20.78 20.60
C ASP A 372 -17.88 20.86 19.13
N ASP A 373 -17.87 22.05 18.52
CA ASP A 373 -17.64 22.27 17.07
C ASP A 373 -18.55 21.45 16.13
N ARG A 374 -19.61 20.83 16.67
CA ARG A 374 -20.61 20.05 15.91
C ARG A 374 -21.58 20.96 15.15
N LEU A 375 -21.51 22.27 15.39
CA LEU A 375 -22.42 23.25 14.84
C LEU A 375 -21.65 24.46 14.31
N SER A 376 -21.77 24.68 13.00
CA SER A 376 -21.12 25.82 12.33
C SER A 376 -21.62 27.14 12.93
N GLU A 377 -20.79 28.19 12.86
CA GLU A 377 -21.15 29.50 13.42
C GLU A 377 -22.46 30.04 12.83
N LYS A 378 -22.66 29.85 11.53
CA LYS A 378 -23.89 30.22 10.83
C LYS A 378 -25.11 29.44 11.34
N SER A 379 -24.99 28.13 11.49
CA SER A 379 -26.05 27.26 12.03
C SER A 379 -26.40 27.62 13.48
N PHE A 380 -25.39 28.00 14.28
CA PHE A 380 -25.56 28.34 15.68
C PHE A 380 -26.35 29.64 15.83
N VAL A 381 -25.97 30.66 15.06
CA VAL A 381 -26.68 31.95 15.03
C VAL A 381 -28.13 31.78 14.54
N GLU A 382 -28.38 30.95 13.54
CA GLU A 382 -29.74 30.63 13.05
C GLU A 382 -30.60 29.96 14.13
N LEU A 383 -30.07 28.93 14.80
CA LEU A 383 -30.77 28.22 15.88
C LEU A 383 -31.08 29.14 17.07
N ILE A 384 -30.11 29.96 17.51
CA ILE A 384 -30.35 30.96 18.56
C ILE A 384 -31.44 31.96 18.14
N LYS A 385 -31.41 32.45 16.90
CA LYS A 385 -32.47 33.35 16.38
C LYS A 385 -33.84 32.67 16.35
N MET A 386 -33.93 31.40 15.96
CA MET A 386 -35.19 30.65 15.96
C MET A 386 -35.77 30.50 17.37
N VAL A 387 -34.92 30.24 18.36
CA VAL A 387 -35.34 30.12 19.77
C VAL A 387 -35.78 31.48 20.31
N LEU A 388 -35.02 32.55 20.05
CA LEU A 388 -35.38 33.92 20.47
C LEU A 388 -36.70 34.41 19.86
N LYS A 389 -37.05 33.99 18.63
CA LYS A 389 -38.34 34.31 18.00
C LYS A 389 -39.56 33.70 18.70
N GLN A 390 -39.38 32.73 19.60
CA GLN A 390 -40.47 32.15 20.38
C GLN A 390 -40.80 32.96 21.65
N PHE A 391 -39.93 33.88 22.08
CA PHE A 391 -40.15 34.67 23.29
C PHE A 391 -41.38 35.61 23.23
N PRO A 392 -41.73 36.24 22.10
CA PRO A 392 -42.96 37.03 21.99
C PRO A 392 -44.24 36.21 22.22
N LEU A 393 -44.24 34.91 21.91
CA LEU A 393 -45.37 34.02 22.22
C LEU A 393 -45.56 33.85 23.74
N ILE A 394 -44.47 33.84 24.51
CA ILE A 394 -44.50 33.82 25.98
C ILE A 394 -45.10 35.14 26.50
N GLY A 395 -44.66 36.28 25.95
CA GLY A 395 -45.21 37.60 26.29
C GLY A 395 -46.71 37.70 26.02
N ASN A 396 -47.17 37.20 24.85
CA ASN A 396 -48.58 37.16 24.50
C ASN A 396 -49.40 36.21 25.41
N LEU A 397 -48.82 35.09 25.83
CA LEU A 397 -49.42 34.18 26.82
C LEU A 397 -49.57 34.86 28.18
N ILE A 398 -48.53 35.56 28.66
CA ILE A 398 -48.57 36.33 29.91
C ILE A 398 -49.67 37.40 29.86
N ASP A 399 -49.74 38.16 28.76
CA ASP A 399 -50.76 39.21 28.56
C ASP A 399 -52.18 38.64 28.47
N MET A 400 -52.36 37.48 27.84
CA MET A 400 -53.64 36.79 27.81
C MET A 400 -54.10 36.37 29.20
N PHE A 401 -53.18 35.85 30.02
CA PHE A 401 -53.51 35.39 31.38
C PHE A 401 -53.72 36.54 32.38
N GLN A 402 -53.00 37.66 32.24
CA GLN A 402 -53.24 38.86 33.04
C GLN A 402 -54.63 39.49 32.78
N ARG A 403 -55.24 39.22 31.61
CA ARG A 403 -56.57 39.72 31.24
C ARG A 403 -57.72 38.79 31.67
N GLY A 404 -57.45 37.70 32.39
CA GLY A 404 -58.47 36.84 33.00
C GLY A 404 -59.39 36.10 32.03
N LYS A 405 -58.90 35.73 30.83
CA LYS A 405 -59.62 34.87 29.88
C LYS A 405 -59.17 33.43 29.95
#